data_AF-A0A9E5UUL5-F1
#
_entry.id   AF-A0A9E5UUL5-F1
#
_cell.length_a   1.000
_cell.length_b   1.000
_cell.length_c   1.000
_cell.angle_alpha   90.00
_cell.angle_beta   90.00
_cell.angle_gamma   90.00
#
_symmetry.space_group_name_H-M   'P 1'
#
loop_
_entity.id
_entity.type
_entity.pdbx_description
1 polymer ?
#
loop_
_entity_poly.entity_id
_entity_poly.type
_entity_poly.pdbx_seq_one_letter_code
_entity_poly.pdbx_strand_id
1 'polypeptide(L)' 'MPPANVDYTVNTIPNCGLVWIENCGHLPMVEQPETYLMILRGFLRL' A
#
# COMPACT_ATOMS: atom_id res chain seq x y z
N MET A 1 -5.55 3.07 7.11
CA MET A 1 -4.76 3.24 8.35
C MET A 1 -4.49 4.73 8.54
N PRO A 2 -4.59 5.30 9.76
CA PRO A 2 -4.22 6.68 9.98
C PRO A 2 -2.75 6.95 9.59
N PRO A 3 -2.43 8.07 8.91
CA PRO A 3 -1.06 8.36 8.46
C PRO A 3 -0.03 8.34 9.60
N ALA A 4 -0.41 8.79 10.79
CA ALA A 4 0.46 8.82 11.97
C ALA A 4 1.01 7.44 12.39
N ASN A 5 0.36 6.34 12.00
CA ASN A 5 0.79 4.99 12.37
C ASN A 5 1.73 4.36 11.32
N VAL A 6 1.92 5.00 10.16
CA VAL A 6 2.68 4.44 9.04
C VAL A 6 4.13 4.24 9.42
N ASP A 7 4.79 5.27 9.97
CA ASP A 7 6.21 5.22 10.31
C ASP A 7 6.51 4.14 11.36
N TYR A 8 5.69 4.04 12.40
CA TYR A 8 5.83 3.00 13.42
C TYR A 8 5.69 1.59 12.80
N THR A 9 4.72 1.41 11.91
CA THR A 9 4.43 0.10 11.29
C THR A 9 5.56 -0.34 10.37
N VAL A 10 6.04 0.56 9.49
CA VAL A 10 7.13 0.27 8.54
C VAL A 10 8.43 -0.08 9.26
N ASN A 11 8.75 0.63 10.35
CA ASN A 11 9.95 0.37 11.14
C ASN A 11 9.90 -0.91 11.98
N THR A 12 8.70 -1.48 12.19
CA THR A 12 8.51 -2.69 13.00
C THR A 12 8.53 -3.97 12.17
N ILE A 13 8.11 -3.92 10.90
CA ILE A 13 7.97 -5.11 10.05
C ILE A 13 9.23 -5.28 9.18
N PRO A 14 9.99 -6.39 9.34
CA PRO A 14 11.18 -6.61 8.52
C PRO A 14 10.83 -6.80 7.05
N ASN A 15 11.67 -6.25 6.17
CA ASN A 15 11.48 -6.28 4.70
C ASN A 15 10.15 -5.66 4.23
N CYS A 16 9.61 -4.69 4.99
CA CYS A 16 8.40 -3.97 4.62
C CYS A 16 8.70 -2.92 3.54
N GLY A 17 7.87 -2.89 2.50
CA GLY A 17 7.81 -1.79 1.54
C GLY A 17 6.58 -0.93 1.79
N LEU A 18 6.73 0.39 1.62
CA LEU A 18 5.64 1.36 1.72
C LEU A 18 5.34 1.95 0.33
N VAL A 19 4.06 1.97 -0.04
CA VAL A 19 3.59 2.65 -1.26
C VAL A 19 2.37 3.49 -0.90
N TRP A 20 2.41 4.77 -1.29
CA TRP A 20 1.27 5.69 -1.19
C TRP A 20 0.49 5.69 -2.50
N ILE A 21 -0.84 5.61 -2.40
CA ILE A 21 -1.76 5.75 -3.53
C ILE A 21 -2.46 7.09 -3.35
N GLU A 22 -2.07 8.08 -4.15
CA GLU A 22 -2.62 9.42 -4.10
C GLU A 22 -4.11 9.44 -4.42
N ASN A 23 -4.89 10.27 -3.73
CA ASN A 23 -6.34 10.41 -3.90
C ASN A 23 -7.14 9.09 -3.77
N CYS A 24 -6.75 8.24 -2.81
CA CYS A 24 -7.44 6.99 -2.51
C CYS A 24 -7.96 7.00 -1.07
N GLY A 25 -9.20 6.53 -0.87
CA GLY A 25 -9.79 6.32 0.44
C GLY A 25 -9.36 5.01 1.08
N HIS A 26 -10.31 4.32 1.72
CA HIS A 26 -10.02 3.17 2.57
C HIS A 26 -9.83 1.86 1.80
N LEU A 27 -10.37 1.76 0.59
CA LEU A 27 -10.47 0.52 -0.18
C LEU A 27 -9.76 0.66 -1.54
N PRO A 28 -8.42 0.62 -1.58
CA PRO A 28 -7.66 0.84 -2.82
C PRO A 28 -7.99 -0.15 -3.94
N MET A 29 -8.37 -1.39 -3.59
CA MET A 29 -8.80 -2.38 -4.57
C MET A 29 -10.16 -2.08 -5.24
N VAL A 30 -10.96 -1.19 -4.66
CA VAL A 30 -12.26 -0.74 -5.22
C VAL A 30 -12.14 0.63 -5.85
N GLU A 31 -11.44 1.56 -5.17
CA GLU A 31 -11.35 2.96 -5.57
C GLU A 31 -10.33 3.18 -6.69
N GLN A 32 -9.22 2.43 -6.68
CA GLN A 32 -8.17 2.51 -7.71
C GLN A 32 -7.65 1.10 -8.09
N PRO A 33 -8.51 0.26 -8.70
CA PRO A 33 -8.23 -1.15 -8.94
C PRO A 33 -6.99 -1.39 -9.80
N GLU A 34 -6.74 -0.55 -10.80
CA GLU A 34 -5.58 -0.68 -11.70
C GLU A 34 -4.25 -0.44 -10.96
N THR A 35 -4.16 0.66 -10.20
CA THR A 35 -2.99 1.00 -9.39
C THR A 35 -2.72 -0.07 -8.34
N TYR A 36 -3.78 -0.52 -7.65
CA TYR A 36 -3.67 -1.58 -6.65
C TYR A 36 -3.16 -2.89 -7.26
N LEU A 37 -3.73 -3.33 -8.40
CA LEU A 37 -3.32 -4.56 -9.07
C LEU A 37 -1.89 -4.48 -9.60
N MET A 38 -1.45 -3.32 -10.11
CA MET A 38 -0.05 -3.11 -10.52
C MET A 38 0.90 -3.31 -9.33
N ILE A 39 0.62 -2.69 -8.18
CA ILE A 39 1.45 -2.81 -6.97
C ILE A 39 1.46 -4.27 -6.49
N LEU A 40 0.30 -4.93 -6.44
CA LEU A 40 0.18 -6.31 -6.00
C LEU A 40 0.94 -7.27 -6.92
N ARG A 41 0.84 -7.11 -8.24
CA ARG A 41 1.59 -7.91 -9.22
C ARG A 41 3.09 -7.70 -9.08
N GLY A 42 3.53 -6.45 -8.87
CA GLY A 42 4.93 -6.13 -8.60
C GLY A 42 5.47 -6.85 -7.35
N PHE A 43 4.68 -6.87 -6.27
CA PHE A 43 5.02 -7.61 -5.05
C PHE A 43 5.11 -9.13 -5.28
N LEU A 44 4.14 -9.70 -6.00
CA LEU A 44 4.07 -11.13 -6.31
C LEU A 44 5.02 -11.57 -7.43
N ARG A 45 5.64 -10.63 -8.15
CA ARG A 45 6.47 -10.86 -9.35
C ARG A 45 5.69 -11.58 -10.46
N LEU A 46 4.46 -11.14 -10.70
CA LEU A 46 3.53 -11.64 -11.73
C LEU A 46 3.39 -10.68 -12.91
#